data_AF-A0A7C1KJ50-F1
#
_entry.id   AF-A0A7C1KJ50-F1
#
_cell.length_a   1.000
_cell.length_b   1.000
_cell.length_c   1.000
_cell.angle_alpha   90.00
_cell.angle_beta   90.00
_cell.angle_gamma   90.00
#
_symmetry.space_group_name_H-M   'P 1'
#
loop_
_entity.id
_entity.type
_entity.pdbx_description
1 polymer ?
#
loop_
_entity_poly.entity_id
_entity_poly.type
_entity_poly.pdbx_seq_one_letter_code
_entity_poly.pdbx_strand_id
1 'polypeptide(L)'
;NARLPQSHFGCLLQALQSSFIYDRLIISWVDEMPHPEHAAEIVDFMIRFDQVDWAVCGGVCGQKFVLSLRAAIENAHAGELLQQVVGDMGRAGGHDRRAGGCIPLTSTAPSTIDELQARLRRRFLKALGIEECRGQRLVPLRNILQNLQS
;
A
#
# COMPACT_ATOMS: atom_id res chain seq x y z
N ASN A 1 -18.00 17.60 4.36
CA ASN A 1 -17.44 16.30 3.94
C ASN A 1 -18.44 15.55 3.07
N ALA A 2 -17.98 14.99 1.96
CA ALA A 2 -18.81 14.14 1.10
C ALA A 2 -19.16 12.81 1.80
N ARG A 3 -20.29 12.19 1.42
CA ARG A 3 -20.67 10.87 1.91
C ARG A 3 -19.86 9.79 1.18
N LEU A 4 -19.43 8.76 1.90
CA LEU A 4 -18.62 7.66 1.37
C LEU A 4 -19.47 6.38 1.26
N PRO A 5 -19.28 5.58 0.18
CA PRO A 5 -20.02 4.32 0.00
C PRO A 5 -19.50 3.21 0.92
N GLN A 6 -20.27 2.14 1.10
CA GLN A 6 -19.86 0.97 1.90
C GLN A 6 -18.54 0.34 1.41
N SER A 7 -18.31 0.34 0.10
CA SER A 7 -17.07 -0.17 -0.51
C SER A 7 -15.82 0.50 0.03
N HIS A 8 -15.87 1.82 0.28
CA HIS A 8 -14.75 2.56 0.87
C HIS A 8 -14.36 1.99 2.23
N PHE A 9 -15.34 1.77 3.10
CA PHE A 9 -15.10 1.21 4.44
C PHE A 9 -14.63 -0.25 4.38
N GLY A 10 -15.13 -1.02 3.41
CA GLY A 10 -14.65 -2.38 3.15
C GLY A 10 -13.16 -2.42 2.77
N CYS A 11 -12.74 -1.57 1.83
CA CYS A 11 -11.33 -1.46 1.44
C CYS A 11 -10.44 -0.98 2.59
N LEU A 12 -10.91 -0.01 3.39
CA LEU A 12 -10.17 0.44 4.57
C LEU A 12 -10.01 -0.68 5.61
N LEU A 13 -11.08 -1.43 5.90
CA LEU A 13 -11.00 -2.57 6.82
C LEU A 13 -9.99 -3.62 6.35
N GLN A 14 -10.05 -3.99 5.06
CA GLN A 14 -9.11 -4.94 4.47
C GLN A 14 -7.68 -4.43 4.58
N ALA A 15 -7.44 -3.16 4.22
CA ALA A 15 -6.13 -2.54 4.33
C ALA A 15 -5.60 -2.56 5.76
N LEU A 16 -6.40 -2.22 6.77
CA LEU A 16 -5.99 -2.27 8.18
C LEU A 16 -5.64 -3.69 8.64
N GLN A 17 -6.36 -4.70 8.14
CA GLN A 17 -6.12 -6.11 8.44
C GLN A 17 -4.91 -6.68 7.68
N SER A 18 -4.56 -6.15 6.51
CA SER A 18 -3.46 -6.63 5.67
C SER A 18 -2.19 -5.76 5.75
N SER A 19 -2.17 -4.76 6.63
CA SER A 19 -1.05 -3.83 6.76
C SER A 19 0.11 -4.39 7.58
N PHE A 20 1.31 -4.22 7.04
CA PHE A 20 2.56 -4.57 7.70
C PHE A 20 3.51 -3.37 7.78
N ILE A 21 4.15 -3.24 8.93
CA ILE A 21 5.15 -2.23 9.25
C ILE A 21 6.54 -2.87 9.10
N TYR A 22 7.44 -2.13 8.44
CA TYR A 22 8.84 -2.44 8.23
C TYR A 22 9.64 -1.19 8.60
N ASP A 23 10.25 -1.18 9.79
CA ASP A 23 10.87 0.03 10.35
C ASP A 23 9.90 1.23 10.26
N ARG A 24 10.21 2.29 9.50
CA ARG A 24 9.37 3.49 9.33
C ARG A 24 8.50 3.47 8.06
N LEU A 25 8.27 2.29 7.47
CA LEU A 25 7.40 2.07 6.32
C LEU A 25 6.18 1.23 6.70
N ILE A 26 4.98 1.65 6.31
CA ILE A 26 3.79 0.80 6.31
C ILE A 26 3.35 0.47 4.88
N ILE A 27 3.04 -0.81 4.65
CA ILE A 27 2.52 -1.30 3.38
C ILE A 27 1.17 -1.96 3.62
N SER A 28 0.16 -1.53 2.87
CA SER A 28 -1.21 -2.05 2.87
C SER A 28 -1.54 -2.66 1.50
N TRP A 29 -2.02 -3.90 1.49
CA TRP A 29 -2.45 -4.57 0.28
C TRP A 29 -3.97 -4.80 0.28
N VAL A 30 -4.64 -4.41 -0.79
CA VAL A 30 -6.09 -4.60 -0.98
C VAL A 30 -6.27 -5.54 -2.16
N ASP A 31 -6.87 -6.71 -1.95
CA ASP A 31 -6.94 -7.75 -2.98
C ASP A 31 -7.77 -7.31 -4.18
N GLU A 32 -8.96 -6.72 -3.91
CA GLU A 32 -9.83 -6.17 -4.95
C GLU A 32 -10.30 -4.78 -4.54
N MET A 33 -10.03 -3.81 -5.42
CA MET A 33 -10.32 -2.42 -5.24
C MET A 33 -11.34 -1.97 -6.30
N PRO A 34 -12.56 -1.58 -5.90
CA PRO A 34 -13.60 -1.15 -6.83
C PRO A 34 -13.20 0.07 -7.67
N HIS A 35 -12.45 1.00 -7.06
CA HIS A 35 -12.01 2.22 -7.70
C HIS A 35 -10.58 2.61 -7.32
N PRO A 36 -9.75 3.08 -8.27
CA PRO A 36 -8.32 3.33 -8.05
C PRO A 36 -8.04 4.40 -6.99
N GLU A 37 -8.96 5.34 -6.77
CA GLU A 37 -8.85 6.39 -5.75
C GLU A 37 -8.80 5.84 -4.33
N HIS A 38 -9.34 4.65 -4.06
CA HIS A 38 -9.29 4.06 -2.73
C HIS A 38 -7.84 3.84 -2.26
N ALA A 39 -6.90 3.56 -3.18
CA ALA A 39 -5.49 3.47 -2.82
C ALA A 39 -4.96 4.80 -2.26
N ALA A 40 -5.37 5.93 -2.84
CA ALA A 40 -5.00 7.26 -2.38
C ALA A 40 -5.64 7.60 -1.02
N GLU A 41 -6.94 7.30 -0.88
CA GLU A 41 -7.69 7.54 0.35
C GLU A 41 -7.14 6.74 1.53
N ILE A 42 -6.84 5.46 1.31
CA ILE A 42 -6.25 4.59 2.33
C ILE A 42 -4.89 5.13 2.74
N VAL A 43 -3.99 5.42 1.80
CA VAL A 43 -2.65 5.88 2.15
C VAL A 43 -2.64 7.24 2.86
N ASP A 44 -3.60 8.12 2.54
CA ASP A 44 -3.81 9.38 3.25
C ASP A 44 -4.27 9.17 4.71
N PHE A 45 -4.96 8.06 4.99
CA PHE A 45 -5.25 7.63 6.36
C PHE A 45 -4.02 7.01 7.03
N MET A 46 -3.33 6.09 6.35
CA MET A 46 -2.22 5.30 6.92
C MET A 46 -0.99 6.15 7.25
N ILE A 47 -0.69 7.19 6.46
CA ILE A 47 0.47 8.08 6.70
C ILE A 47 0.35 8.88 8.00
N ARG A 48 -0.84 8.93 8.61
CA ARG A 48 -1.07 9.60 9.89
C ARG A 48 -0.61 8.78 11.09
N PHE A 49 -0.17 7.54 10.88
CA PHE A 49 0.42 6.74 11.93
C PHE A 49 1.79 7.30 12.31
N ASP A 50 1.95 7.71 13.56
CA ASP A 50 3.11 8.47 14.06
C ASP A 50 4.45 7.71 14.02
N GLN A 51 4.42 6.38 13.92
CA GLN A 51 5.62 5.55 13.86
C GLN A 51 6.18 5.36 12.44
N VAL A 52 5.55 5.93 11.40
CA VAL A 52 6.02 5.77 10.02
C VAL A 52 6.29 7.10 9.33
N ASP A 53 7.28 7.08 8.44
CA ASP A 53 7.57 8.18 7.51
C ASP A 53 6.99 7.92 6.13
N TRP A 54 6.73 6.66 5.80
CA TRP A 54 6.30 6.21 4.48
C TRP A 54 5.08 5.32 4.60
N ALA A 55 4.08 5.58 3.77
CA ALA A 55 2.91 4.73 3.65
C ALA A 55 2.70 4.38 2.18
N VAL A 56 2.44 3.09 1.93
CA VAL A 56 2.11 2.54 0.62
C VAL A 56 0.77 1.83 0.73
N CYS A 57 -0.13 2.08 -0.20
CA CYS A 57 -1.29 1.23 -0.44
C CYS A 57 -1.27 0.75 -1.88
N GLY A 58 -1.55 -0.53 -2.11
CA GLY A 58 -1.71 -1.07 -3.45
C GLY A 58 -2.77 -2.16 -3.54
N GLY A 59 -3.33 -2.34 -4.73
CA GLY A 59 -4.37 -3.35 -4.93
C GLY A 59 -4.79 -3.52 -6.38
N VAL A 60 -5.55 -4.58 -6.65
CA VAL A 60 -6.07 -4.87 -8.00
C VAL A 60 -7.32 -4.02 -8.26
N CYS A 61 -7.32 -3.27 -9.36
CA CYS A 61 -8.48 -2.54 -9.86
C CYS A 61 -8.69 -2.89 -11.33
N GLY A 62 -9.62 -3.80 -11.60
CA GLY A 62 -9.79 -4.40 -12.93
C GLY A 62 -8.54 -5.16 -13.37
N GLN A 63 -8.00 -4.84 -14.56
CA GLN A 63 -6.79 -5.48 -15.12
C GLN A 63 -5.49 -4.73 -14.78
N LYS A 64 -5.46 -4.03 -13.66
CA LYS A 64 -4.33 -3.19 -13.25
C LYS A 64 -4.08 -3.32 -11.76
N PHE A 65 -2.82 -3.26 -11.36
CA PHE A 65 -2.43 -3.09 -9.98
C PHE A 65 -2.12 -1.60 -9.75
N VAL A 66 -2.89 -0.96 -8.88
CA VAL A 66 -2.77 0.47 -8.56
C VAL A 66 -1.94 0.62 -7.29
N LEU A 67 -1.10 1.66 -7.25
CA LEU A 67 -0.26 2.00 -6.12
C LEU A 67 -0.45 3.48 -5.75
N SER A 68 -0.49 3.76 -4.46
CA SER A 68 -0.37 5.12 -3.93
C SER A 68 0.66 5.15 -2.81
N LEU A 69 1.48 6.19 -2.81
CA LEU A 69 2.56 6.41 -1.86
C LEU A 69 2.41 7.79 -1.22
N ARG A 70 2.65 7.86 0.09
CA ARG A 70 2.76 9.09 0.86
C ARG A 70 4.01 9.07 1.71
N ALA A 71 4.60 10.24 1.90
CA ALA A 71 5.68 10.47 2.83
C ALA A 71 5.32 11.60 3.81
N ALA A 72 5.73 11.47 5.06
CA ALA A 72 5.59 12.51 6.08
C ALA A 72 6.81 13.45 6.12
N ILE A 73 7.96 12.98 5.62
CA ILE A 73 9.25 13.70 5.61
C ILE A 73 9.37 14.69 4.44
N GLU A 74 10.13 15.76 4.65
CA GLU A 74 10.42 16.76 3.61
C GLU A 74 11.39 16.21 2.55
N ASN A 75 11.30 16.71 1.32
CA ASN A 75 12.16 16.30 0.20
C ASN A 75 12.19 14.78 0.03
N ALA A 76 11.04 14.12 0.17
CA ALA A 76 10.95 12.67 0.11
C ALA A 76 11.23 12.12 -1.29
N HIS A 77 11.08 12.93 -2.35
CA HIS A 77 11.18 12.47 -3.73
C HIS A 77 10.30 11.24 -4.01
N ALA A 78 9.08 11.21 -3.46
CA ALA A 78 8.21 10.03 -3.51
C ALA A 78 7.91 9.56 -4.95
N GLY A 79 7.86 10.51 -5.90
CA GLY A 79 7.68 10.20 -7.32
C GLY A 79 8.84 9.38 -7.89
N GLU A 80 10.07 9.81 -7.63
CA GLU A 80 11.29 9.14 -8.09
C GLU A 80 11.45 7.76 -7.43
N LEU A 81 11.18 7.69 -6.12
CA LEU A 81 11.21 6.42 -5.38
C LEU A 81 10.20 5.42 -5.97
N LEU A 82 8.96 5.85 -6.21
CA LEU A 82 7.94 4.96 -6.77
C LEU A 82 8.26 4.57 -8.22
N GLN A 83 8.87 5.46 -9.01
CA GLN A 83 9.38 5.13 -10.34
C GLN A 83 10.46 4.07 -10.30
N GLN A 84 11.42 4.16 -9.38
CA GLN A 84 12.44 3.13 -9.18
C GLN A 84 11.82 1.79 -8.76
N VAL A 85 10.84 1.80 -7.84
CA VAL A 85 10.18 0.59 -7.34
C VAL A 85 9.35 -0.09 -8.44
N VAL A 86 8.55 0.68 -9.19
CA VAL A 86 7.74 0.14 -10.28
C VAL A 86 8.63 -0.28 -11.45
N GLY A 87 9.59 0.55 -11.84
CA GLY A 87 10.53 0.29 -12.92
C GLY A 87 9.83 -0.07 -14.22
N ASP A 88 10.27 -1.16 -14.84
CA ASP A 88 9.78 -1.72 -16.09
C ASP A 88 8.38 -2.36 -16.03
N MET A 89 7.83 -2.57 -14.84
CA MET A 89 6.54 -3.26 -14.66
C MET A 89 5.34 -2.38 -15.04
N GLY A 90 5.51 -1.06 -15.08
CA GLY A 90 4.39 -0.15 -15.26
C GLY A 90 4.81 1.31 -15.30
N ARG A 91 3.87 2.19 -14.96
CA ARG A 91 4.11 3.64 -14.90
C ARG A 91 3.96 4.12 -13.47
N ALA A 92 4.82 5.04 -13.05
CA ALA A 92 4.71 5.72 -11.78
C ALA A 92 5.21 7.16 -11.90
N GLY A 93 4.80 7.99 -10.96
CA GLY A 93 5.23 9.38 -10.85
C GLY A 93 4.60 10.07 -9.66
N GLY A 94 4.95 11.32 -9.45
CA GLY A 94 4.52 12.08 -8.29
C GLY A 94 5.36 13.31 -8.07
N HIS A 95 5.12 13.98 -6.94
CA HIS A 95 5.86 15.16 -6.53
C HIS A 95 6.00 15.18 -5.00
N ASP A 96 7.17 15.62 -4.53
CA ASP A 96 7.53 15.79 -3.12
C ASP A 96 7.12 14.55 -2.29
N ARG A 97 6.02 14.66 -1.53
CA ARG A 97 5.51 13.67 -0.57
C ARG A 97 4.41 12.75 -1.10
N ARG A 98 4.02 12.85 -2.38
CA ARG A 98 2.93 12.06 -2.95
C ARG A 98 3.31 11.45 -4.28
N ALA A 99 2.99 10.17 -4.44
CA ALA A 99 3.16 9.48 -5.71
C ALA A 99 2.07 8.46 -5.98
N GLY A 100 1.88 8.15 -7.26
CA GLY A 100 0.94 7.17 -7.76
C GLY A 100 1.58 6.30 -8.83
N GLY A 101 1.15 5.04 -8.89
CA GLY A 101 1.67 4.05 -9.83
C GLY A 101 0.58 3.12 -10.34
N CYS A 102 0.82 2.55 -11.52
CA CYS A 102 -0.06 1.58 -12.14
C CYS A 102 0.75 0.56 -12.94
N ILE A 103 0.51 -0.72 -12.65
CA ILE A 103 1.13 -1.88 -13.30
C ILE A 103 0.01 -2.63 -14.04
N PRO A 104 0.06 -2.76 -15.37
CA PRO A 104 -0.85 -3.63 -16.10
C PRO A 104 -0.70 -5.08 -15.64
N LEU A 105 -1.82 -5.77 -15.44
CA LEU A 105 -1.82 -7.17 -15.03
C LEU A 105 -2.12 -8.06 -16.24
N THR A 106 -1.32 -9.11 -16.42
CA THR A 106 -1.60 -10.18 -17.38
C THR A 106 -2.56 -11.22 -16.81
N SER A 107 -2.66 -11.29 -15.49
CA SER A 107 -3.54 -12.19 -14.74
C SER A 107 -3.87 -11.56 -13.38
N THR A 108 -5.10 -11.78 -12.91
CA THR A 108 -5.57 -11.43 -11.56
C THR A 108 -5.63 -12.65 -10.64
N ALA A 109 -5.00 -13.77 -11.03
CA ALA A 109 -4.91 -14.96 -10.20
C ALA A 109 -4.18 -14.64 -8.88
N PRO A 110 -4.65 -15.15 -7.73
CA PRO A 110 -4.07 -14.81 -6.42
C PRO A 110 -2.55 -15.02 -6.35
N SER A 111 -2.03 -16.13 -6.89
CA SER A 111 -0.58 -16.40 -6.90
C SER A 111 0.23 -15.36 -7.68
N THR A 112 -0.28 -14.89 -8.81
CA THR A 112 0.37 -13.81 -9.60
C THR A 112 0.39 -12.49 -8.82
N ILE A 113 -0.70 -12.19 -8.10
CA ILE A 113 -0.79 -10.99 -7.28
C ILE A 113 0.16 -11.07 -6.07
N ASP A 114 0.22 -12.22 -5.39
CA ASP A 114 1.13 -12.46 -4.27
C ASP A 114 2.60 -12.30 -4.68
N GLU A 115 2.99 -12.82 -5.84
CA GLU A 115 4.32 -12.67 -6.41
C GLU A 115 4.65 -11.19 -6.70
N LEU A 116 3.70 -10.46 -7.27
CA LEU A 116 3.84 -9.03 -7.53
C LEU A 116 3.97 -8.22 -6.24
N GLN A 117 3.11 -8.47 -5.24
CA GLN A 117 3.17 -7.82 -3.93
C GLN A 117 4.50 -8.10 -3.23
N ALA A 118 4.97 -9.35 -3.25
CA ALA A 118 6.27 -9.73 -2.68
C ALA A 118 7.44 -9.03 -3.39
N ARG A 119 7.39 -8.92 -4.73
CA ARG A 119 8.39 -8.19 -5.52
C ARG A 119 8.38 -6.71 -5.21
N LEU A 120 7.21 -6.08 -5.15
CA LEU A 120 7.06 -4.66 -4.80
C LEU A 120 7.56 -4.38 -3.39
N ARG A 121 7.19 -5.21 -2.40
CA ARG A 121 7.70 -5.11 -1.03
C ARG A 121 9.23 -5.10 -1.02
N ARG A 122 9.88 -6.11 -1.62
CA ARG A 122 11.36 -6.18 -1.68
C ARG A 122 11.98 -4.94 -2.31
N ARG A 123 11.37 -4.42 -3.39
CA ARG A 123 11.85 -3.20 -4.05
C ARG A 123 11.67 -1.96 -3.18
N PHE A 124 10.57 -1.82 -2.44
CA PHE A 124 10.38 -0.74 -1.47
C PHE A 124 11.42 -0.78 -0.36
N LEU A 125 11.62 -1.95 0.27
CA LEU A 125 12.62 -2.12 1.33
C LEU A 125 14.01 -1.75 0.83
N LYS A 126 14.40 -2.25 -0.35
CA LYS A 126 15.68 -1.90 -0.99
C LYS A 126 15.80 -0.41 -1.30
N ALA A 127 14.77 0.23 -1.86
CA ALA A 127 14.80 1.64 -2.22
C ALA A 127 14.90 2.56 -1.00
N LEU A 128 14.36 2.13 0.14
CA LEU A 128 14.40 2.86 1.42
C LEU A 128 15.59 2.47 2.31
N GLY A 129 16.46 1.55 1.88
CA GLY A 129 17.57 1.07 2.70
C GLY A 129 17.16 0.27 3.93
N ILE A 130 15.94 -0.30 3.94
CA ILE A 130 15.42 -1.12 5.03
C ILE A 130 15.88 -2.57 4.80
N GLU A 131 16.53 -3.16 5.80
CA GLU A 131 16.91 -4.58 5.75
C GLU A 131 15.68 -5.48 5.62
N GLU A 132 15.79 -6.56 4.83
CA GLU A 132 14.67 -7.46 4.64
C GLU A 132 14.36 -8.22 5.94
N CYS A 133 13.24 -7.85 6.56
CA CYS A 133 12.81 -8.39 7.83
C CYS A 133 11.37 -8.90 7.78
N ARG A 134 10.96 -9.63 8.81
CA ARG A 134 9.56 -10.02 8.97
C ARG A 134 8.75 -8.80 9.43
N GLY A 135 7.84 -8.35 8.58
CA GLY A 135 6.98 -7.21 8.90
C GLY A 135 6.08 -7.46 10.11
N GLN A 136 5.88 -6.42 10.91
CA GLN A 136 4.97 -6.43 12.05
C GLN A 136 3.56 -6.02 11.58
N ARG A 137 2.52 -6.77 11.95
CA ARG A 137 1.14 -6.37 11.64
C ARG A 137 0.79 -5.06 12.35
N LEU A 138 0.11 -4.15 11.65
CA LEU A 138 -0.44 -2.93 12.26
C LEU A 138 -1.38 -3.27 13.42
N VAL A 139 -2.34 -4.16 13.16
CA VAL A 139 -3.22 -4.72 14.20
C VAL A 139 -2.83 -6.18 14.43
N PRO A 140 -2.40 -6.57 15.65
CA PRO A 140 -2.08 -7.96 15.95
C PRO A 140 -3.26 -8.89 15.71
N LEU A 141 -3.02 -10.05 15.07
CA LEU A 141 -4.07 -11.02 14.74
C LEU A 141 -4.88 -11.46 15.97
N ARG A 142 -4.21 -11.63 17.12
CA ARG A 142 -4.88 -11.97 18.39
C ARG A 142 -5.98 -10.96 18.76
N ASN A 143 -5.76 -9.67 18.52
CA ASN A 143 -6.72 -8.62 18.83
C ASN A 143 -7.91 -8.67 17.85
N ILE A 144 -7.64 -8.94 16.57
CA ILE A 144 -8.68 -9.09 15.55
C ILE A 144 -9.61 -10.25 15.90
N LEU A 145 -9.03 -11.40 16.27
CA LEU A 145 -9.80 -12.59 16.63
C LEU A 145 -10.64 -12.39 17.89
N GLN A 146 -10.11 -11.71 18.91
CA GLN A 146 -10.85 -11.36 20.12
C GLN A 146 -12.10 -10.52 19.81
N ASN A 147 -11.97 -9.52 18.93
CA ASN A 147 -13.07 -8.65 18.55
C ASN A 147 -14.20 -9.36 17.77
N LEU A 148 -13.90 -10.49 17.12
CA LEU A 148 -14.91 -11.30 16.41
C LEU A 148 -15.63 -12.29 17.32
N GLN A 149 -15.09 -12.56 18.50
CA GLN A 149 -15.62 -13.49 19.50
C GLN A 149 -16.37 -12.77 20.64
N SER A 150 -16.38 -11.43 20.62
CA SER A 150 -17.04 -10.56 21.60
C SER A 150 -18.40 -10.11 21.08
#